data_AF-A0A7J4MCE6-F1
#
_entry.id   AF-A0A7J4MCE6-F1
#
_cell.length_a   1.000
_cell.length_b   1.000
_cell.length_c   1.000
_cell.angle_alpha   90.00
_cell.angle_beta   90.00
_cell.angle_gamma   90.00
#
_symmetry.space_group_name_H-M   'P 1'
#
loop_
_entity.id
_entity.type
_entity.pdbx_description
1 polymer ?
#
loop_
_entity_poly.entity_id
_entity_poly.type
_entity_poly.pdbx_seq_one_letter_code
_entity_poly.pdbx_strand_id
1 'polypeptide(L)'
;MNRLLTLFFALVWLAPTAAAEVVIVQPSEPSAALAIPFSIALVAALVLWRWFVPRQLASLQVAFEIDDDLYEVHRISKTVAEARELLGERTVSKGVVLYMMGMTGILLLISELMFDPQTFYEPNLFLIAILVGIPILISPWETLNAQLLGVGKANMKAGFISRLGRLTTLPLLLAALVGTVFLGLQLEGTVTPEWIAISMLVFMGPTIIAYGRIMGASWNVLLLNKWRSFRGQTTAIDPEQPLFVNKLVAIILVLFLFTMPLTALNGIVTVIYVVTVDPVNTEEMLNYGGIIGYSIFINIDIIMEIVGQLEALKSLPQVLSLYLSLNVAIVGLAFIFELTRNLLLGGQSFGGTFGVQLAPPRDIRSELDVRGKLVAFCFAGFSGYTVLLLLLVCYKEFGDVMPYTDWLNEQNFDEEMRLLTTWMFIAVGQTIFMLTWLASISQFGRLRGLKFDIDPDQRRDGAVMLTEGNSLRMMIDKAAQNDDLDMLRRLQNASFTDDEALIRHEKARARMWELALRGLWPQAAEEAKKVLAQSGGDDDESRLLLAVSYLASRRLDAAREALFGLEQPEGYDEPELISFLCEWLDPWHGRVDEDDIWDWENNSTIDHLQDVMKMLEHWDPNPDT
;
A
#
# COMPACT_ATOMS: atom_id res chain seq x y z
N MET A 1 -17.03 -9.57 16.13
CA MET A 1 -15.91 -10.35 15.56
C MET A 1 -14.62 -10.17 16.36
N ASN A 2 -14.20 -8.94 16.71
CA ASN A 2 -13.07 -8.70 17.62
C ASN A 2 -13.18 -9.47 18.94
N ARG A 3 -14.39 -9.59 19.52
CA ARG A 3 -14.62 -10.38 20.75
C ARG A 3 -14.41 -11.89 20.58
N LEU A 4 -14.65 -12.45 19.40
CA LEU A 4 -14.50 -13.89 19.13
C LEU A 4 -13.04 -14.24 18.88
N LEU A 5 -12.30 -13.40 18.16
CA LEU A 5 -10.85 -13.57 17.96
C LEU A 5 -10.07 -13.38 19.26
N THR A 6 -10.43 -12.40 20.10
CA THR A 6 -9.78 -12.23 21.42
C THR A 6 -10.15 -13.36 22.40
N LEU A 7 -11.36 -13.90 22.34
CA LEU A 7 -11.74 -15.11 23.10
C LEU A 7 -11.05 -16.37 22.57
N PHE A 8 -10.86 -16.47 21.24
CA PHE A 8 -10.10 -17.56 20.61
C PHE A 8 -8.64 -17.53 21.04
N PHE A 9 -8.00 -16.35 20.98
CA PHE A 9 -6.64 -16.18 21.50
C PHE A 9 -6.56 -16.47 22.99
N ALA A 10 -7.51 -16.03 23.81
CA ALA A 10 -7.49 -16.31 25.25
C ALA A 10 -7.67 -17.80 25.60
N LEU A 11 -8.30 -18.61 24.74
CA LEU A 11 -8.54 -20.04 24.96
C LEU A 11 -7.31 -20.92 24.68
N VAL A 12 -6.44 -20.51 23.75
CA VAL A 12 -5.15 -21.18 23.50
C VAL A 12 -4.23 -21.13 24.72
N TRP A 13 -4.38 -20.10 25.57
CA TRP A 13 -3.50 -19.81 26.69
C TRP A 13 -3.84 -20.53 28.00
N LEU A 14 -4.91 -21.35 28.01
CA LEU A 14 -5.32 -22.14 29.17
C LEU A 14 -4.95 -23.64 29.03
N ALA A 15 -4.26 -24.03 27.96
CA ALA A 15 -3.81 -25.41 27.78
C ALA A 15 -2.60 -25.69 28.70
N PRO A 16 -2.64 -26.73 29.54
CA PRO A 16 -1.49 -27.13 30.33
C PRO A 16 -0.37 -27.63 29.39
N THR A 17 0.81 -27.02 29.50
CA THR A 17 2.03 -27.47 28.83
C THR A 17 2.56 -28.73 29.52
N ALA A 18 2.12 -29.89 29.06
CA ALA A 18 2.79 -31.15 29.36
C ALA A 18 4.00 -31.28 28.42
N ALA A 19 5.20 -31.42 29.00
CA ALA A 19 6.41 -31.74 28.24
C ALA A 19 6.31 -33.19 27.74
N ALA A 20 5.93 -33.36 26.48
CA ALA A 20 6.05 -34.62 25.75
C ALA A 20 6.52 -34.31 24.32
N GLU A 21 7.30 -35.23 23.76
CA GLU A 21 7.97 -35.16 22.45
C GLU A 21 6.97 -34.93 21.31
N VAL A 22 7.29 -34.03 20.38
CA VAL A 22 6.43 -33.70 19.22
C VAL A 22 6.42 -34.88 18.25
N VAL A 23 5.24 -35.42 17.94
CA VAL A 23 5.07 -36.59 17.07
C VAL A 23 4.50 -36.17 15.71
N ILE A 24 5.21 -36.51 14.63
CA ILE A 24 4.75 -36.29 13.26
C ILE A 24 4.06 -37.56 12.74
N VAL A 25 2.77 -37.46 12.43
CA VAL A 25 1.95 -38.60 11.97
C VAL A 25 2.01 -38.72 10.45
N GLN A 26 2.40 -39.90 9.96
CA GLN A 26 2.52 -40.19 8.53
C GLN A 26 1.15 -40.45 7.86
N PRO A 27 1.05 -40.24 6.52
CA PRO A 27 -0.22 -40.34 5.78
C PRO A 27 -0.86 -41.73 5.77
N SER A 28 -0.14 -42.76 6.20
CA SER A 28 -0.60 -44.16 6.21
C SER A 28 -1.67 -44.47 7.25
N GLU A 29 -1.92 -43.58 8.21
CA GLU A 29 -2.94 -43.72 9.27
C GLU A 29 -3.95 -42.56 9.26
N PRO A 30 -4.80 -42.43 8.22
CA PRO A 30 -5.75 -41.33 8.14
C PRO A 30 -6.83 -41.47 9.22
N SER A 31 -6.83 -40.55 10.19
CA SER A 31 -7.90 -40.40 11.17
C SER A 31 -8.73 -39.15 10.86
N ALA A 32 -10.05 -39.22 11.08
CA ALA A 32 -10.93 -38.08 10.89
C ALA A 32 -10.59 -36.91 11.83
N ALA A 33 -9.91 -37.17 12.94
CA ALA A 33 -9.43 -36.16 13.87
C ALA A 33 -8.30 -35.31 13.30
N LEU A 34 -7.37 -35.91 12.53
CA LEU A 34 -6.25 -35.21 11.88
C LEU A 34 -6.68 -34.29 10.72
N ALA A 35 -7.93 -34.42 10.24
CA ALA A 35 -8.51 -33.55 9.22
C ALA A 35 -9.23 -32.31 9.79
N ILE A 36 -9.42 -32.24 11.12
CA ILE A 36 -10.11 -31.15 11.80
C ILE A 36 -9.35 -29.81 11.65
N PRO A 37 -8.02 -29.74 11.91
CA PRO A 37 -7.26 -28.49 11.76
C PRO A 37 -7.36 -27.91 10.35
N PHE A 38 -7.23 -28.77 9.32
CA PHE A 38 -7.40 -28.38 7.92
C PHE A 38 -8.79 -27.82 7.62
N SER A 39 -9.84 -28.51 8.09
CA SER A 39 -11.22 -28.08 7.88
C SER A 39 -11.51 -26.72 8.50
N ILE A 40 -10.98 -26.48 9.71
CA ILE A 40 -11.15 -25.21 10.42
C ILE A 40 -10.38 -24.08 9.75
N ALA A 41 -9.14 -24.34 9.34
CA ALA A 41 -8.35 -23.37 8.59
C ALA A 41 -9.03 -22.98 7.28
N LEU A 42 -9.62 -23.94 6.56
CA LEU A 42 -10.36 -23.69 5.32
C LEU A 42 -11.62 -22.85 5.57
N VAL A 43 -12.42 -23.18 6.59
CA VAL A 43 -13.62 -22.40 6.95
C VAL A 43 -13.22 -20.99 7.40
N ALA A 44 -12.17 -20.86 8.21
CA ALA A 44 -11.66 -19.57 8.65
C ALA A 44 -11.16 -18.72 7.46
N ALA A 45 -10.43 -19.33 6.52
CA ALA A 45 -9.98 -18.67 5.30
C ALA A 45 -11.16 -18.20 4.43
N LEU A 46 -12.22 -19.02 4.29
CA LEU A 46 -13.43 -18.63 3.57
C LEU A 46 -14.16 -17.45 4.25
N VAL A 47 -14.24 -17.45 5.58
CA VAL A 47 -14.80 -16.33 6.35
C VAL A 47 -13.96 -15.07 6.16
N LEU A 48 -12.63 -15.19 6.21
CA LEU A 48 -11.72 -14.07 5.96
C LEU A 48 -11.92 -13.49 4.56
N TRP A 49 -11.91 -14.34 3.53
CA TRP A 49 -12.11 -13.94 2.14
C TRP A 49 -13.46 -13.27 1.92
N ARG A 50 -14.55 -13.88 2.41
CA ARG A 50 -15.91 -13.44 2.08
C ARG A 50 -16.34 -12.19 2.85
N TRP A 51 -15.89 -12.04 4.10
CA TRP A 51 -16.38 -11.01 5.02
C TRP A 51 -15.30 -10.09 5.56
N PHE A 52 -14.13 -10.61 5.97
CA PHE A 52 -13.12 -9.78 6.62
C PHE A 52 -12.39 -8.87 5.62
N VAL A 53 -11.77 -9.44 4.57
CA VAL A 53 -10.97 -8.69 3.58
C VAL A 53 -11.78 -7.56 2.94
N PRO A 54 -13.01 -7.80 2.42
CA PRO A 54 -13.79 -6.74 1.78
C PRO A 54 -14.23 -5.66 2.77
N ARG A 55 -14.45 -6.02 4.05
CA ARG A 55 -14.85 -5.06 5.08
C ARG A 55 -13.69 -4.18 5.54
N GLN A 56 -12.47 -4.71 5.55
CA GLN A 56 -11.27 -3.91 5.85
C GLN A 56 -10.91 -2.95 4.72
N LEU A 57 -11.26 -3.29 3.48
CA LEU A 57 -11.15 -2.41 2.31
C LEU A 57 -12.40 -1.59 2.02
N ALA A 58 -13.40 -1.62 2.90
CA ALA A 58 -14.49 -0.65 2.84
C ALA A 58 -13.98 0.70 3.35
N SER A 59 -14.47 1.79 2.75
CA SER A 59 -14.12 3.17 3.13
C SER A 59 -12.68 3.57 2.78
N LEU A 60 -12.12 3.01 1.69
CA LEU A 60 -10.84 3.48 1.14
C LEU A 60 -10.99 4.93 0.67
N GLN A 61 -9.95 5.73 0.89
CA GLN A 61 -9.94 7.16 0.62
C GLN A 61 -8.67 7.57 -0.12
N VAL A 62 -8.76 8.68 -0.83
CA VAL A 62 -7.63 9.38 -1.48
C VAL A 62 -7.70 10.83 -1.07
N ALA A 63 -6.56 11.40 -0.68
CA ALA A 63 -6.42 12.83 -0.45
C ALA A 63 -5.46 13.43 -1.47
N PHE A 64 -5.84 14.54 -2.08
CA PHE A 64 -4.95 15.28 -2.97
C PHE A 64 -5.08 16.79 -2.78
N GLU A 65 -3.97 17.48 -3.03
CA GLU A 65 -3.87 18.93 -2.89
C GLU A 65 -4.56 19.62 -4.07
N ILE A 66 -5.48 20.53 -3.73
CA ILE A 66 -6.20 21.37 -4.67
C ILE A 66 -5.62 22.78 -4.68
N ASP A 67 -5.38 23.31 -3.49
CA ASP A 67 -4.89 24.66 -3.23
C ASP A 67 -3.89 24.63 -2.07
N ASP A 68 -3.17 25.73 -1.84
CA ASP A 68 -2.07 25.79 -0.87
C ASP A 68 -2.53 25.32 0.53
N ASP A 69 -1.96 24.20 1.00
CA ASP A 69 -2.27 23.54 2.28
C ASP A 69 -3.74 23.07 2.44
N LEU A 70 -4.51 22.98 1.35
CA LEU A 70 -5.88 22.47 1.30
C LEU A 70 -5.99 21.18 0.48
N TYR A 71 -6.40 20.11 1.16
CA TYR A 71 -6.55 18.77 0.60
C TYR A 71 -8.02 18.37 0.54
N GLU A 72 -8.46 17.86 -0.61
CA GLU A 72 -9.78 17.23 -0.75
C GLU A 72 -9.66 15.72 -0.55
N VAL A 73 -10.54 15.15 0.28
CA VAL A 73 -10.58 13.73 0.60
C VAL A 73 -11.80 13.09 -0.04
N HIS A 74 -11.55 12.18 -0.97
CA HIS A 74 -12.57 11.45 -1.72
C HIS A 74 -12.62 9.98 -1.29
N ARG A 75 -13.82 9.40 -1.28
CA ARG A 75 -14.02 7.96 -1.01
C ARG A 75 -13.90 7.16 -2.31
N ILE A 76 -13.01 6.18 -2.33
CA ILE A 76 -12.89 5.20 -3.42
C ILE A 76 -13.94 4.10 -3.30
N SER A 77 -14.17 3.60 -2.07
CA SER A 77 -15.15 2.56 -1.79
C SER A 77 -16.07 3.01 -0.65
N LYS A 78 -17.34 3.26 -0.94
CA LYS A 78 -18.36 3.59 0.06
C LYS A 78 -18.90 2.31 0.71
N THR A 79 -19.08 1.26 -0.09
CA THR A 79 -19.73 0.02 0.35
C THR A 79 -18.82 -1.21 0.28
N VAL A 80 -19.21 -2.26 1.00
CA VAL A 80 -18.57 -3.59 0.90
C VAL A 80 -18.75 -4.20 -0.50
N ALA A 81 -19.79 -3.79 -1.23
CA ALA A 81 -20.03 -4.23 -2.61
C ALA A 81 -18.97 -3.65 -3.56
N GLU A 82 -18.74 -2.33 -3.51
CA GLU A 82 -17.67 -1.66 -4.27
C GLU A 82 -16.29 -2.19 -3.89
N ALA A 83 -16.04 -2.48 -2.61
CA ALA A 83 -14.79 -3.10 -2.19
C ALA A 83 -14.60 -4.52 -2.79
N ARG A 84 -15.69 -5.27 -3.03
CA ARG A 84 -15.62 -6.58 -3.71
C ARG A 84 -15.39 -6.44 -5.21
N GLU A 85 -15.96 -5.43 -5.83
CA GLU A 85 -15.72 -5.12 -7.25
C GLU A 85 -14.24 -4.81 -7.47
N LEU A 86 -13.66 -3.93 -6.64
CA LEU A 86 -12.22 -3.65 -6.64
C LEU A 86 -11.37 -4.91 -6.45
N LEU A 87 -11.77 -5.82 -5.57
CA LEU A 87 -11.08 -7.10 -5.36
C LEU A 87 -11.24 -8.09 -6.53
N GLY A 88 -12.31 -7.95 -7.31
CA GLY A 88 -12.62 -8.76 -8.48
C GLY A 88 -11.73 -8.46 -9.68
N GLU A 89 -11.10 -7.28 -9.69
CA GLU A 89 -10.16 -6.89 -10.74
C GLU A 89 -9.03 -7.92 -10.91
N ARG A 90 -8.72 -8.25 -12.17
CA ARG A 90 -7.78 -9.34 -12.49
C ARG A 90 -6.38 -9.09 -11.92
N THR A 91 -5.96 -7.83 -11.85
CA THR A 91 -4.68 -7.40 -11.27
C THR A 91 -4.67 -7.56 -9.75
N VAL A 92 -5.74 -7.14 -9.09
CA VAL A 92 -5.93 -7.21 -7.62
C VAL A 92 -6.03 -8.65 -7.16
N SER A 93 -6.84 -9.46 -7.84
CA SER A 93 -7.12 -10.85 -7.50
C SER A 93 -5.85 -11.67 -7.30
N LYS A 94 -4.81 -11.47 -8.14
CA LYS A 94 -3.51 -12.15 -7.97
C LYS A 94 -2.84 -11.85 -6.63
N GLY A 95 -2.80 -10.57 -6.23
CA GLY A 95 -2.21 -10.17 -4.95
C GLY A 95 -3.02 -10.69 -3.76
N VAL A 96 -4.34 -10.63 -3.85
CA VAL A 96 -5.22 -11.13 -2.78
C VAL A 96 -5.11 -12.64 -2.63
N VAL A 97 -4.99 -13.40 -3.73
CA VAL A 97 -4.72 -14.85 -3.66
C VAL A 97 -3.41 -15.13 -2.91
N LEU A 98 -2.33 -14.40 -3.21
CA LEU A 98 -1.06 -14.57 -2.51
C LEU A 98 -1.19 -14.32 -1.00
N TYR A 99 -1.89 -13.24 -0.64
CA TYR A 99 -2.19 -12.95 0.76
C TYR A 99 -3.03 -14.07 1.41
N MET A 100 -4.10 -14.53 0.74
CA MET A 100 -4.96 -15.59 1.25
C MET A 100 -4.23 -16.92 1.39
N MET A 101 -3.28 -17.24 0.50
CA MET A 101 -2.44 -18.43 0.62
C MET A 101 -1.62 -18.37 1.92
N GLY A 102 -0.87 -17.29 2.14
CA GLY A 102 -0.05 -17.14 3.35
C GLY A 102 -0.89 -17.15 4.62
N MET A 103 -2.03 -16.47 4.62
CA MET A 103 -2.96 -16.46 5.75
C MET A 103 -3.58 -17.82 6.02
N THR A 104 -3.94 -18.58 4.99
CA THR A 104 -4.47 -19.94 5.15
C THR A 104 -3.40 -20.87 5.71
N GLY A 105 -2.15 -20.73 5.28
CA GLY A 105 -1.02 -21.48 5.84
C GLY A 105 -0.80 -21.19 7.33
N ILE A 106 -0.83 -19.92 7.73
CA ILE A 106 -0.74 -19.54 9.16
C ILE A 106 -1.95 -20.05 9.95
N LEU A 107 -3.17 -19.88 9.42
CA LEU A 107 -4.37 -20.36 10.09
C LEU A 107 -4.36 -21.88 10.27
N LEU A 108 -3.78 -22.60 9.30
CA LEU A 108 -3.57 -24.04 9.40
C LEU A 108 -2.57 -24.37 10.50
N LEU A 109 -1.42 -23.68 10.55
CA LEU A 109 -0.44 -23.84 11.64
C LEU A 109 -1.04 -23.55 13.01
N ILE A 110 -1.80 -22.45 13.14
CA ILE A 110 -2.50 -22.09 14.39
C ILE A 110 -3.52 -23.18 14.73
N SER A 111 -4.27 -23.67 13.74
CA SER A 111 -5.27 -24.71 13.99
C SER A 111 -4.62 -26.02 14.47
N GLU A 112 -3.48 -26.42 13.92
CA GLU A 112 -2.72 -27.58 14.42
C GLU A 112 -2.35 -27.40 15.90
N LEU A 113 -1.74 -26.26 16.24
CA LEU A 113 -1.35 -25.91 17.60
C LEU A 113 -2.54 -25.82 18.58
N MET A 114 -3.73 -25.51 18.10
CA MET A 114 -4.92 -25.37 18.94
C MET A 114 -5.56 -26.70 19.35
N PHE A 115 -5.51 -27.72 18.49
CA PHE A 115 -6.24 -28.98 18.71
C PHE A 115 -5.38 -30.04 19.36
N ASP A 116 -4.16 -30.23 18.86
CA ASP A 116 -3.17 -31.09 19.47
C ASP A 116 -1.78 -30.49 19.23
N PRO A 117 -1.26 -29.71 20.20
CA PRO A 117 0.04 -29.07 20.05
C PRO A 117 1.19 -30.07 19.86
N GLN A 118 1.00 -31.34 20.23
CA GLN A 118 2.05 -32.35 20.21
C GLN A 118 2.00 -33.25 18.97
N THR A 119 0.88 -33.30 18.24
CA THR A 119 0.76 -34.14 17.04
C THR A 119 0.54 -33.31 15.78
N PHE A 120 1.47 -33.41 14.83
CA PHE A 120 1.35 -32.72 13.54
C PHE A 120 1.11 -33.73 12.42
N TYR A 121 0.16 -33.42 11.54
CA TYR A 121 -0.09 -34.24 10.36
C TYR A 121 0.84 -33.85 9.21
N GLU A 122 1.66 -34.78 8.72
CA GLU A 122 2.70 -34.51 7.71
C GLU A 122 2.15 -33.83 6.42
N PRO A 123 0.99 -34.26 5.85
CA PRO A 123 0.39 -33.56 4.71
C PRO A 123 -0.01 -32.11 5.00
N ASN A 124 -0.44 -31.80 6.23
CA ASN A 124 -0.79 -30.44 6.61
C ASN A 124 0.48 -29.59 6.73
N LEU A 125 1.59 -30.13 7.25
CA LEU A 125 2.89 -29.46 7.27
C LEU A 125 3.40 -29.14 5.86
N PHE A 126 3.29 -30.09 4.92
CA PHE A 126 3.65 -29.85 3.52
C PHE A 126 2.77 -28.76 2.88
N LEU A 127 1.47 -28.78 3.18
CA LEU A 127 0.55 -27.75 2.70
C LEU A 127 0.88 -26.38 3.29
N ILE A 128 1.18 -26.29 4.59
CA ILE A 128 1.66 -25.06 5.24
C ILE A 128 2.92 -24.56 4.53
N ALA A 129 3.90 -25.43 4.28
CA ALA A 129 5.14 -25.07 3.62
C ALA A 129 4.92 -24.47 2.22
N ILE A 130 4.00 -25.03 1.43
CA ILE A 130 3.64 -24.47 0.12
C ILE A 130 2.89 -23.13 0.27
N LEU A 131 1.87 -23.09 1.11
CA LEU A 131 0.99 -21.93 1.30
C LEU A 131 1.74 -20.71 1.86
N VAL A 132 2.74 -20.94 2.71
CA VAL A 132 3.61 -19.91 3.30
C VAL A 132 4.81 -19.60 2.40
N GLY A 133 5.43 -20.63 1.82
CA GLY A 133 6.64 -20.48 1.02
C GLY A 133 6.43 -19.70 -0.27
N ILE A 134 5.30 -19.89 -0.96
CA ILE A 134 5.01 -19.17 -2.22
C ILE A 134 4.92 -17.64 -1.98
N PRO A 135 4.12 -17.12 -1.03
CA PRO A 135 4.12 -15.70 -0.67
C PRO A 135 5.48 -15.14 -0.28
N ILE A 136 6.27 -15.91 0.50
CA ILE A 136 7.62 -15.52 0.92
C ILE A 136 8.55 -15.31 -0.29
N LEU A 137 8.46 -16.16 -1.30
CA LEU A 137 9.30 -16.05 -2.50
C LEU A 137 8.84 -14.95 -3.46
N ILE A 138 7.53 -14.77 -3.62
CA ILE A 138 6.96 -13.81 -4.59
C ILE A 138 7.02 -12.37 -4.06
N SER A 139 6.87 -12.18 -2.74
CA SER A 139 6.79 -10.86 -2.10
C SER A 139 7.96 -9.93 -2.42
N PRO A 140 9.25 -10.32 -2.27
CA PRO A 140 10.38 -9.45 -2.58
C PRO A 140 10.46 -9.07 -4.06
N TRP A 141 10.08 -10.00 -4.94
CA TRP A 141 10.09 -9.75 -6.39
C TRP A 141 9.02 -8.72 -6.79
N GLU A 142 7.79 -8.88 -6.33
CA GLU A 142 6.72 -7.90 -6.57
C GLU A 142 7.06 -6.54 -5.97
N THR A 143 7.68 -6.55 -4.78
CA THR A 143 8.03 -5.30 -4.11
C THR A 143 9.17 -4.55 -4.80
N LEU A 144 10.19 -5.26 -5.27
CA LEU A 144 11.30 -4.68 -6.05
C LEU A 144 10.79 -4.11 -7.38
N ASN A 145 9.92 -4.85 -8.07
CA ASN A 145 9.33 -4.41 -9.34
C ASN A 145 8.56 -3.09 -9.18
N ALA A 146 7.70 -3.01 -8.17
CA ALA A 146 6.90 -1.81 -7.94
C ALA A 146 7.75 -0.60 -7.51
N GLN A 147 8.82 -0.81 -6.75
CA GLN A 147 9.73 0.26 -6.33
C GLN A 147 10.59 0.82 -7.48
N LEU A 148 11.04 -0.03 -8.40
CA LEU A 148 11.89 0.39 -9.52
C LEU A 148 11.09 0.98 -10.69
N LEU A 149 9.92 0.42 -10.98
CA LEU A 149 9.13 0.80 -12.16
C LEU A 149 8.04 1.84 -11.82
N GLY A 150 7.67 1.98 -10.55
CA GLY A 150 6.48 2.73 -10.14
C GLY A 150 5.19 2.01 -10.54
N VAL A 151 4.07 2.36 -9.88
CA VAL A 151 2.75 1.79 -10.20
C VAL A 151 2.01 2.62 -11.27
N GLY A 152 2.38 3.90 -11.42
CA GLY A 152 1.62 4.90 -12.20
C GLY A 152 2.21 5.39 -13.53
N LYS A 153 3.00 4.61 -14.28
CA LYS A 153 3.40 5.02 -15.64
C LYS A 153 3.38 3.86 -16.64
N ALA A 154 2.26 3.70 -17.34
CA ALA A 154 2.19 2.84 -18.52
C ALA A 154 2.57 3.63 -19.79
N ASN A 155 3.81 4.13 -19.87
CA ASN A 155 4.32 4.52 -21.21
C ASN A 155 4.33 3.25 -22.09
N MET A 156 3.86 3.29 -23.32
CA MET A 156 3.83 2.10 -24.20
C MET A 156 5.24 1.52 -24.50
N LYS A 157 6.30 2.36 -24.50
CA LYS A 157 7.70 1.89 -24.46
C LYS A 157 8.06 1.09 -23.19
N ALA A 158 7.27 1.19 -22.13
CA ALA A 158 7.36 0.41 -20.91
C ALA A 158 6.69 -0.97 -21.02
N GLY A 159 5.99 -1.33 -22.10
CA GLY A 159 5.49 -2.70 -22.28
C GLY A 159 6.64 -3.71 -22.36
N PHE A 160 7.65 -3.41 -23.18
CA PHE A 160 8.87 -4.23 -23.29
C PHE A 160 9.87 -3.93 -22.16
N ILE A 161 10.08 -2.66 -21.80
CA ILE A 161 11.04 -2.28 -20.74
C ILE A 161 10.53 -2.71 -19.34
N SER A 162 9.24 -2.66 -19.03
CA SER A 162 8.71 -3.17 -17.75
C SER A 162 8.66 -4.70 -17.71
N ARG A 163 8.40 -5.37 -18.84
CA ARG A 163 8.54 -6.84 -18.93
C ARG A 163 10.00 -7.26 -18.78
N LEU A 164 10.94 -6.56 -19.41
CA LEU A 164 12.38 -6.77 -19.24
C LEU A 164 12.84 -6.41 -17.83
N GLY A 165 12.28 -5.36 -17.22
CA GLY A 165 12.47 -4.98 -15.83
C GLY A 165 12.04 -6.12 -14.88
N ARG A 166 10.84 -6.67 -15.06
CA ARG A 166 10.38 -7.83 -14.28
C ARG A 166 11.24 -9.08 -14.48
N LEU A 167 11.79 -9.25 -15.68
CA LEU A 167 12.66 -10.39 -16.03
C LEU A 167 14.09 -10.21 -15.52
N THR A 168 14.52 -8.98 -15.20
CA THR A 168 15.86 -8.66 -14.67
C THR A 168 15.89 -8.57 -13.14
N THR A 169 14.79 -8.20 -12.49
CA THR A 169 14.71 -8.09 -11.02
C THR A 169 14.79 -9.44 -10.30
N LEU A 170 14.19 -10.50 -10.85
CA LEU A 170 14.26 -11.83 -10.23
C LEU A 170 15.69 -12.41 -10.26
N PRO A 171 16.41 -12.42 -11.40
CA PRO A 171 17.83 -12.80 -11.42
C PRO A 171 18.70 -11.95 -10.48
N LEU A 172 18.42 -10.64 -10.36
CA LEU A 172 19.15 -9.78 -9.44
C LEU A 172 18.95 -10.19 -7.98
N LEU A 173 17.72 -10.50 -7.57
CA LEU A 173 17.41 -10.98 -6.22
C LEU A 173 18.06 -12.34 -5.93
N LEU A 174 18.00 -13.26 -6.89
CA LEU A 174 18.65 -14.56 -6.76
C LEU A 174 20.17 -14.42 -6.74
N ALA A 175 20.74 -13.52 -7.53
CA ALA A 175 22.18 -13.23 -7.51
C ALA A 175 22.61 -12.60 -6.18
N ALA A 176 21.79 -11.74 -5.57
CA ALA A 176 22.05 -11.18 -4.25
C ALA A 176 22.03 -12.29 -3.17
N LEU A 177 21.01 -13.16 -3.18
CA LEU A 177 20.92 -14.32 -2.28
C LEU A 177 22.13 -15.27 -2.44
N VAL A 178 22.45 -15.67 -3.67
CA VAL A 178 23.59 -16.57 -3.93
C VAL A 178 24.91 -15.89 -3.58
N GLY A 179 25.04 -14.59 -3.85
CA GLY A 179 26.20 -13.79 -3.50
C GLY A 179 26.45 -13.75 -1.99
N THR A 180 25.41 -13.58 -1.17
CA THR A 180 25.57 -13.59 0.30
C THR A 180 25.92 -14.97 0.83
N VAL A 181 25.32 -16.04 0.30
CA VAL A 181 25.69 -17.42 0.66
C VAL A 181 27.15 -17.71 0.29
N PHE A 182 27.59 -17.27 -0.90
CA PHE A 182 28.96 -17.44 -1.35
C PHE A 182 29.96 -16.67 -0.48
N LEU A 183 29.61 -15.46 -0.05
CA LEU A 183 30.43 -14.68 0.89
C LEU A 183 30.56 -15.38 2.24
N GLY A 184 29.47 -15.94 2.77
CA GLY A 184 29.51 -16.74 4.00
C GLY A 184 30.41 -17.97 3.87
N LEU A 185 30.27 -18.70 2.75
CA LEU A 185 31.15 -19.83 2.42
C LEU A 185 32.62 -19.45 2.35
N GLN A 186 32.94 -18.28 1.79
CA GLN A 186 34.32 -17.82 1.64
C GLN A 186 34.95 -17.42 2.99
N LEU A 187 34.16 -16.84 3.90
CA LEU A 187 34.64 -16.36 5.19
C LEU A 187 34.78 -17.47 6.23
N GLU A 188 33.82 -18.39 6.29
CA GLU A 188 33.73 -19.41 7.35
C GLU A 188 34.04 -20.83 6.85
N GLY A 189 34.17 -21.05 5.54
CA GLY A 189 34.46 -22.36 4.94
C GLY A 189 33.27 -23.33 4.91
N THR A 190 32.17 -23.01 5.61
CA THR A 190 30.91 -23.76 5.63
C THR A 190 29.73 -22.80 5.65
N VAL A 191 28.54 -23.25 5.20
CA VAL A 191 27.32 -22.44 5.33
C VAL A 191 26.84 -22.52 6.78
N THR A 192 27.05 -21.47 7.57
CA THR A 192 26.52 -21.40 8.93
C THR A 192 25.07 -20.89 8.93
N PRO A 193 24.29 -21.27 9.97
CA PRO A 193 22.95 -20.72 10.25
C PRO A 193 22.83 -19.20 10.13
N GLU A 194 23.84 -18.47 10.59
CA GLU A 194 23.88 -17.01 10.56
C GLU A 194 23.88 -16.46 9.13
N TRP A 195 24.73 -17.00 8.25
CA TRP A 195 24.74 -16.59 6.85
C TRP A 195 23.48 -16.98 6.10
N ILE A 196 22.78 -18.04 6.51
CA ILE A 196 21.45 -18.38 5.97
C ILE A 196 20.44 -17.29 6.37
N ALA A 197 20.40 -16.91 7.65
CA ALA A 197 19.53 -15.84 8.15
C ALA A 197 19.82 -14.49 7.45
N ILE A 198 21.09 -14.12 7.30
CA ILE A 198 21.53 -12.91 6.57
C ILE A 198 21.10 -12.99 5.10
N SER A 199 21.29 -14.14 4.44
CA SER A 199 20.90 -14.31 3.03
C SER A 199 19.39 -14.18 2.84
N MET A 200 18.60 -14.77 3.74
CA MET A 200 17.15 -14.61 3.74
C MET A 200 16.73 -13.16 3.97
N LEU A 201 17.43 -12.45 4.85
CA LEU A 201 17.20 -11.03 5.13
C LEU A 201 17.51 -10.15 3.91
N VAL A 202 18.60 -10.44 3.18
CA VAL A 202 18.96 -9.74 1.93
C VAL A 202 17.92 -10.02 0.84
N PHE A 203 17.48 -11.27 0.71
CA PHE A 203 16.41 -11.63 -0.21
C PHE A 203 15.09 -10.90 0.10
N MET A 204 14.74 -10.78 1.39
CA MET A 204 13.58 -10.02 1.86
C MET A 204 13.78 -8.49 1.89
N GLY A 205 14.99 -8.03 1.63
CA GLY A 205 15.40 -6.63 1.70
C GLY A 205 14.45 -5.65 1.01
N PRO A 206 14.02 -5.87 -0.26
CA PRO A 206 13.11 -4.95 -0.94
C PRO A 206 11.79 -4.75 -0.19
N THR A 207 11.20 -5.83 0.33
CA THR A 207 9.94 -5.78 1.08
C THR A 207 10.11 -5.05 2.41
N ILE A 208 11.19 -5.35 3.14
CA ILE A 208 11.52 -4.70 4.42
C ILE A 208 11.76 -3.19 4.21
N ILE A 209 12.46 -2.82 3.12
CA ILE A 209 12.71 -1.42 2.76
C ILE A 209 11.42 -0.68 2.43
N ALA A 210 10.57 -1.24 1.56
CA ALA A 210 9.28 -0.62 1.26
C ALA A 210 8.46 -0.40 2.53
N TYR A 211 8.36 -1.44 3.36
CA TYR A 211 7.60 -1.43 4.60
C TYR A 211 8.08 -0.32 5.55
N GLY A 212 9.37 -0.33 5.89
CA GLY A 212 9.95 0.65 6.84
C GLY A 212 9.84 2.08 6.32
N ARG A 213 10.01 2.29 5.01
CA ARG A 213 9.89 3.62 4.39
C ARG A 213 8.45 4.14 4.40
N ILE A 214 7.49 3.31 4.00
CA ILE A 214 6.07 3.70 3.94
C ILE A 214 5.56 3.99 5.35
N MET A 215 5.86 3.13 6.33
CA MET A 215 5.39 3.33 7.69
C MET A 215 6.06 4.52 8.38
N GLY A 216 7.39 4.68 8.24
CA GLY A 216 8.12 5.78 8.88
C GLY A 216 7.70 7.15 8.35
N ALA A 217 7.45 7.27 7.04
CA ALA A 217 6.99 8.53 6.46
C ALA A 217 5.50 8.82 6.72
N SER A 218 4.64 7.83 6.97
CA SER A 218 3.25 8.09 7.36
C SER A 218 2.99 8.18 8.85
N TRP A 219 3.97 7.87 9.69
CA TRP A 219 3.80 7.84 11.15
C TRP A 219 3.16 9.12 11.70
N ASN A 220 3.59 10.29 11.20
CA ASN A 220 3.03 11.59 11.62
C ASN A 220 1.54 11.71 11.31
N VAL A 221 1.14 11.31 10.11
CA VAL A 221 -0.26 11.37 9.62
C VAL A 221 -1.11 10.39 10.43
N LEU A 222 -0.63 9.17 10.63
CA LEU A 222 -1.31 8.16 11.41
C LEU A 222 -1.50 8.60 12.87
N LEU A 223 -0.45 9.13 13.51
CA LEU A 223 -0.53 9.59 14.90
C LEU A 223 -1.52 10.75 15.03
N LEU A 224 -1.43 11.76 14.16
CA LEU A 224 -2.36 12.90 14.19
C LEU A 224 -3.80 12.46 13.96
N ASN A 225 -4.03 11.57 13.00
CA ASN A 225 -5.37 11.09 12.69
C ASN A 225 -5.94 10.25 13.84
N LYS A 226 -5.21 9.26 14.36
CA LYS A 226 -5.72 8.45 15.49
C LYS A 226 -5.90 9.31 16.76
N TRP A 227 -5.07 10.33 16.97
CA TRP A 227 -5.26 11.30 18.07
C TRP A 227 -6.51 12.18 17.89
N ARG A 228 -6.83 12.59 16.67
CA ARG A 228 -8.09 13.30 16.34
C ARG A 228 -9.30 12.37 16.49
N SER A 229 -9.22 11.12 16.03
CA SER A 229 -10.27 10.11 16.19
C SER A 229 -10.54 9.81 17.67
N PHE A 230 -9.50 9.72 18.51
CA PHE A 230 -9.67 9.61 19.97
C PHE A 230 -10.46 10.80 20.55
N ARG A 231 -10.16 12.03 20.09
CA ARG A 231 -10.91 13.25 20.47
C ARG A 231 -12.33 13.33 19.89
N GLY A 232 -12.73 12.37 19.07
CA GLY A 232 -14.05 12.33 18.44
C GLY A 232 -14.19 13.24 17.22
N GLN A 233 -13.08 13.73 16.67
CA GLN A 233 -13.07 14.51 15.44
C GLN A 233 -13.06 13.58 14.23
N THR A 234 -13.69 14.00 13.14
CA THR A 234 -13.57 13.34 11.83
C THR A 234 -12.17 13.61 11.26
N THR A 235 -11.65 12.65 10.51
CA THR A 235 -10.30 12.70 9.93
C THR A 235 -10.31 12.27 8.48
N ALA A 236 -9.24 12.59 7.76
CA ALA A 236 -9.04 12.16 6.37
C ALA A 236 -8.88 10.63 6.19
N ILE A 237 -8.81 9.86 7.29
CA ILE A 237 -8.80 8.38 7.25
C ILE A 237 -10.15 7.82 7.73
N ASP A 238 -10.73 8.44 8.76
CA ASP A 238 -12.00 8.05 9.37
C ASP A 238 -12.98 9.24 9.29
N PRO A 239 -13.80 9.34 8.23
CA PRO A 239 -14.67 10.49 7.98
C PRO A 239 -15.97 10.43 8.78
N GLU A 240 -16.36 9.24 9.24
CA GLU A 240 -17.49 9.04 10.13
C GLU A 240 -17.08 9.32 11.58
N GLN A 241 -17.99 9.91 12.36
CA GLN A 241 -17.72 10.15 13.77
C GLN A 241 -17.44 8.82 14.48
N PRO A 242 -16.28 8.69 15.16
CA PRO A 242 -15.90 7.41 15.74
C PRO A 242 -16.81 7.06 16.90
N LEU A 243 -17.42 5.87 16.83
CA LEU A 243 -18.15 5.27 17.95
C LEU A 243 -17.22 5.09 19.16
N PHE A 244 -17.79 4.94 20.36
CA PHE A 244 -17.02 4.78 21.60
C PHE A 244 -15.95 3.68 21.51
N VAL A 245 -16.27 2.55 20.90
CA VAL A 245 -15.32 1.44 20.67
C VAL A 245 -14.16 1.87 19.77
N ASN A 246 -14.45 2.61 18.70
CA ASN A 246 -13.43 3.11 17.78
C ASN A 246 -12.52 4.14 18.46
N LYS A 247 -13.05 4.95 19.40
CA LYS A 247 -12.24 5.86 20.21
C LYS A 247 -11.27 5.11 21.13
N LEU A 248 -11.73 4.02 21.77
CA LEU A 248 -10.86 3.16 22.58
C LEU A 248 -9.77 2.50 21.74
N VAL A 249 -10.13 1.94 20.58
CA VAL A 249 -9.15 1.36 19.65
C VAL A 249 -8.16 2.43 19.17
N ALA A 250 -8.62 3.64 18.87
CA ALA A 250 -7.76 4.75 18.48
C ALA A 250 -6.78 5.14 19.60
N ILE A 251 -7.20 5.14 20.88
CA ILE A 251 -6.30 5.41 22.01
C ILE A 251 -5.20 4.35 22.13
N ILE A 252 -5.58 3.08 21.95
CA ILE A 252 -4.66 1.95 21.99
C ILE A 252 -3.65 2.10 20.86
N LEU A 253 -4.11 2.41 19.63
CA LEU A 253 -3.24 2.66 18.48
C LEU A 253 -2.32 3.87 18.70
N VAL A 254 -2.80 4.96 19.29
CA VAL A 254 -1.96 6.11 19.65
C VAL A 254 -0.84 5.69 20.59
N LEU A 255 -1.14 4.90 21.62
CA LEU A 255 -0.13 4.41 22.57
C LEU A 255 0.90 3.51 21.86
N PHE A 256 0.45 2.64 20.95
CA PHE A 256 1.34 1.83 20.11
C PHE A 256 2.23 2.71 19.22
N LEU A 257 1.67 3.66 18.49
CA LEU A 257 2.44 4.56 17.62
C LEU A 257 3.44 5.40 18.41
N PHE A 258 3.07 5.85 19.61
CA PHE A 258 3.95 6.67 20.46
C PHE A 258 5.13 5.87 21.02
N THR A 259 4.90 4.61 21.41
CA THR A 259 5.96 3.72 21.96
C THR A 259 6.83 3.09 20.86
N MET A 260 6.37 3.09 19.61
CA MET A 260 7.03 2.44 18.49
C MET A 260 8.50 2.89 18.27
N PRO A 261 8.85 4.20 18.27
CA PRO A 261 10.24 4.62 18.11
C PRO A 261 11.15 4.13 19.24
N LEU A 262 10.64 4.03 20.47
CA LEU A 262 11.40 3.51 21.61
C LEU A 262 11.65 2.01 21.46
N THR A 263 10.63 1.25 21.05
CA THR A 263 10.79 -0.18 20.78
C THR A 263 11.73 -0.44 19.60
N ALA A 264 11.72 0.44 18.60
CA ALA A 264 12.63 0.37 17.46
C ALA A 264 14.08 0.59 17.87
N LEU A 265 14.34 1.61 18.69
CA LEU A 265 15.67 1.86 19.23
C LEU A 265 16.15 0.67 20.08
N ASN A 266 15.30 0.14 20.96
CA ASN A 266 15.63 -1.03 21.78
C ASN A 266 16.02 -2.24 20.93
N GLY A 267 15.27 -2.56 19.88
CA GLY A 267 15.58 -3.70 19.01
C GLY A 267 16.87 -3.55 18.22
N ILE A 268 17.12 -2.35 17.67
CA ILE A 268 18.37 -2.06 16.95
C ILE A 268 19.58 -2.19 17.89
N VAL A 269 19.52 -1.55 19.06
CA VAL A 269 20.65 -1.57 20.01
C VAL A 269 20.87 -2.98 20.56
N THR A 270 19.80 -3.75 20.81
CA THR A 270 19.89 -5.14 21.26
C THR A 270 20.63 -6.01 20.25
N VAL A 271 20.25 -5.96 18.97
CA VAL A 271 20.90 -6.77 17.93
C VAL A 271 22.36 -6.36 17.74
N ILE A 272 22.65 -5.05 17.70
CA ILE A 272 24.04 -4.56 17.59
C ILE A 272 24.87 -5.07 18.78
N TYR A 273 24.34 -4.98 19.99
CA TYR A 273 25.06 -5.41 21.19
C TYR A 273 25.32 -6.92 21.20
N VAL A 274 24.33 -7.74 20.86
CA VAL A 274 24.51 -9.21 20.78
C VAL A 274 25.56 -9.58 19.73
N VAL A 275 25.42 -9.06 18.51
CA VAL A 275 26.32 -9.41 17.39
C VAL A 275 27.76 -8.92 17.62
N THR A 276 27.95 -7.78 18.31
CA THR A 276 29.29 -7.18 18.48
C THR A 276 30.00 -7.57 19.77
N VAL A 277 29.25 -7.80 20.85
CA VAL A 277 29.80 -8.03 22.20
C VAL A 277 29.69 -9.50 22.62
N ASP A 278 28.77 -10.26 22.02
CA ASP A 278 28.50 -11.66 22.34
C ASP A 278 28.39 -11.93 23.86
N PRO A 279 27.39 -11.33 24.54
CA PRO A 279 27.25 -11.46 25.98
C PRO A 279 26.86 -12.88 26.39
N VAL A 280 27.36 -13.36 27.53
CA VAL A 280 27.05 -14.70 28.08
C VAL A 280 25.55 -14.93 28.31
N ASN A 281 24.75 -13.87 28.42
CA ASN A 281 23.31 -13.92 28.69
C ASN A 281 22.45 -13.55 27.45
N THR A 282 22.94 -13.82 26.24
CA THR A 282 22.24 -13.48 24.98
C THR A 282 20.82 -14.05 24.94
N GLU A 283 20.65 -15.34 25.25
CA GLU A 283 19.37 -16.03 25.19
C GLU A 283 18.31 -15.37 26.08
N GLU A 284 18.63 -15.13 27.36
CA GLU A 284 17.75 -14.45 28.31
C GLU A 284 17.39 -13.04 27.82
N MET A 285 18.39 -12.29 27.32
CA MET A 285 18.17 -10.92 26.87
C MET A 285 17.23 -10.84 25.66
N LEU A 286 17.37 -11.77 24.70
CA LEU A 286 16.49 -11.85 23.54
C LEU A 286 15.08 -12.36 23.89
N ASN A 287 14.97 -13.23 24.91
CA ASN A 287 13.69 -13.74 25.41
C ASN A 287 12.90 -12.70 26.21
N TYR A 288 13.56 -11.87 27.04
CA TYR A 288 12.89 -10.90 27.91
C TYR A 288 12.58 -9.53 27.26
N GLY A 289 12.68 -9.41 25.94
CA GLY A 289 12.33 -8.17 25.23
C GLY A 289 13.51 -7.21 25.00
N GLY A 290 14.72 -7.75 24.87
CA GLY A 290 15.94 -7.02 24.55
C GLY A 290 16.58 -6.36 25.76
N ILE A 291 17.52 -5.45 25.54
CA ILE A 291 18.32 -4.82 26.62
C ILE A 291 17.42 -4.14 27.65
N ILE A 292 16.39 -3.40 27.23
CA ILE A 292 15.48 -2.73 28.16
C ILE A 292 14.73 -3.76 29.01
N GLY A 293 14.15 -4.80 28.39
CA GLY A 293 13.40 -5.82 29.10
C GLY A 293 14.25 -6.64 30.05
N TYR A 294 15.46 -7.01 29.62
CA TYR A 294 16.45 -7.69 30.45
C TYR A 294 16.93 -6.85 31.63
N SER A 295 17.15 -5.54 31.41
CA SER A 295 17.52 -4.62 32.48
C SER A 295 16.43 -4.48 33.54
N ILE A 296 15.15 -4.54 33.14
CA ILE A 296 14.03 -4.56 34.07
C ILE A 296 14.00 -5.89 34.83
N PHE A 297 14.25 -7.01 34.14
CA PHE A 297 14.27 -8.34 34.74
C PHE A 297 15.32 -8.47 35.85
N ILE A 298 16.57 -8.07 35.61
CA ILE A 298 17.63 -8.13 36.63
C ILE A 298 17.34 -7.19 37.82
N ASN A 299 16.76 -6.02 37.56
CA ASN A 299 16.54 -5.00 38.58
C ASN A 299 15.16 -5.06 39.25
N ILE A 300 14.40 -6.15 39.06
CA ILE A 300 13.04 -6.29 39.60
C ILE A 300 13.00 -6.11 41.12
N ASP A 301 13.99 -6.62 41.85
CA ASP A 301 14.03 -6.55 43.32
C ASP A 301 14.21 -5.11 43.82
N ILE A 302 15.02 -4.31 43.13
CA ILE A 302 15.26 -2.89 43.45
C ILE A 302 14.04 -2.05 43.03
N ILE A 303 13.43 -2.34 41.88
CA ILE A 303 12.23 -1.64 41.41
C ILE A 303 11.04 -1.93 42.33
N MET A 304 10.91 -3.16 42.83
CA MET A 304 9.88 -3.53 43.81
C MET A 304 10.02 -2.78 45.14
N GLU A 305 11.26 -2.49 45.57
CA GLU A 305 11.53 -1.68 46.77
C GLU A 305 11.09 -0.22 46.59
N ILE A 306 11.22 0.32 45.37
CA ILE A 306 10.84 1.69 45.02
C ILE A 306 9.32 1.83 44.75
N VAL A 307 8.70 0.82 44.13
CA VAL A 307 7.33 0.91 43.60
C VAL A 307 6.25 0.32 44.52
N GLY A 308 6.63 -0.48 45.53
CA GLY A 308 5.73 -0.94 46.60
C GLY A 308 4.61 -1.89 46.15
N GLN A 309 4.66 -3.14 46.61
CA GLN A 309 3.58 -4.17 46.54
C GLN A 309 2.89 -4.44 45.18
N LEU A 310 3.36 -3.87 44.07
CA LEU A 310 2.83 -4.19 42.74
C LEU A 310 3.45 -5.49 42.23
N GLU A 311 2.81 -6.62 42.56
CA GLU A 311 3.13 -7.96 42.06
C GLU A 311 3.13 -8.01 40.50
N ALA A 312 2.42 -7.08 39.86
CA ALA A 312 2.38 -6.88 38.41
C ALA A 312 3.73 -6.50 37.77
N LEU A 313 4.72 -6.03 38.53
CA LEU A 313 6.05 -5.71 37.99
C LEU A 313 6.88 -6.95 37.68
N LYS A 314 6.60 -8.09 38.34
CA LYS A 314 7.33 -9.35 38.09
C LYS A 314 7.00 -9.95 36.73
N SER A 315 5.76 -9.79 36.27
CA SER A 315 5.34 -10.21 34.93
C SER A 315 5.65 -9.17 33.85
N LEU A 316 6.21 -8.01 34.19
CA LEU A 316 6.41 -6.90 33.24
C LEU A 316 7.38 -7.23 32.09
N PRO A 317 8.50 -7.96 32.29
CA PRO A 317 9.35 -8.43 31.20
C PRO A 317 8.63 -9.42 30.27
N GLN A 318 7.82 -10.33 30.82
CA GLN A 318 7.00 -11.27 30.04
C GLN A 318 5.88 -10.55 29.31
N VAL A 319 5.24 -9.56 29.93
CA VAL A 319 4.25 -8.68 29.29
C VAL A 319 4.91 -7.84 28.21
N LEU A 320 6.17 -7.41 28.37
CA LEU A 320 6.91 -6.65 27.36
C LEU A 320 7.32 -7.52 26.18
N SER A 321 7.80 -8.74 26.43
CA SER A 321 8.11 -9.71 25.38
C SER A 321 6.85 -10.13 24.62
N LEU A 322 5.79 -10.47 25.36
CA LEU A 322 4.45 -10.71 24.81
C LEU A 322 3.94 -9.50 24.04
N TYR A 323 4.14 -8.29 24.56
CA TYR A 323 3.77 -7.05 23.87
C TYR A 323 4.54 -6.91 22.56
N LEU A 324 5.86 -7.17 22.54
CA LEU A 324 6.66 -7.08 21.31
C LEU A 324 6.18 -8.13 20.28
N SER A 325 5.97 -9.37 20.71
CA SER A 325 5.53 -10.48 19.87
C SER A 325 4.09 -10.31 19.38
N LEU A 326 3.18 -9.84 20.24
CA LEU A 326 1.80 -9.51 19.90
C LEU A 326 1.72 -8.26 19.02
N ASN A 327 2.61 -7.28 19.21
CA ASN A 327 2.70 -6.11 18.35
C ASN A 327 3.14 -6.56 16.95
N VAL A 328 4.19 -7.38 16.81
CA VAL A 328 4.57 -7.97 15.51
C VAL A 328 3.43 -8.80 14.89
N ALA A 329 2.71 -9.59 15.68
CA ALA A 329 1.67 -10.49 15.18
C ALA A 329 0.33 -9.82 14.84
N ILE A 330 -0.23 -9.00 15.75
CA ILE A 330 -1.50 -8.28 15.57
C ILE A 330 -1.30 -7.11 14.60
N VAL A 331 -0.17 -6.40 14.68
CA VAL A 331 0.16 -5.42 13.64
C VAL A 331 0.30 -6.18 12.34
N GLY A 332 1.14 -7.21 12.19
CA GLY A 332 1.26 -7.98 10.95
C GLY A 332 -0.08 -8.31 10.25
N LEU A 333 -1.05 -8.87 10.97
CA LEU A 333 -2.36 -9.29 10.44
C LEU A 333 -3.31 -8.13 10.07
N ALA A 334 -3.38 -7.06 10.87
CA ALA A 334 -4.24 -5.90 10.60
C ALA A 334 -3.56 -4.81 9.75
N PHE A 335 -2.24 -4.85 9.66
CA PHE A 335 -1.42 -3.76 9.17
C PHE A 335 -1.38 -3.66 7.66
N ILE A 336 -1.52 -4.76 6.91
CA ILE A 336 -1.63 -4.69 5.44
C ILE A 336 -2.80 -3.78 5.05
N PHE A 337 -3.92 -3.83 5.78
CA PHE A 337 -5.08 -2.98 5.50
C PHE A 337 -4.86 -1.52 5.90
N GLU A 338 -4.27 -1.25 7.08
CA GLU A 338 -3.93 0.12 7.50
C GLU A 338 -2.86 0.74 6.57
N LEU A 339 -1.88 -0.04 6.13
CA LEU A 339 -0.93 0.38 5.09
C LEU A 339 -1.63 0.70 3.78
N THR A 340 -2.49 -0.21 3.31
CA THR A 340 -3.21 -0.02 2.04
C THR A 340 -4.03 1.26 2.07
N ARG A 341 -4.76 1.51 3.17
CA ARG A 341 -5.52 2.75 3.40
C ARG A 341 -4.62 3.98 3.37
N ASN A 342 -3.51 3.94 4.09
CA ASN A 342 -2.59 5.05 4.17
C ASN A 342 -1.86 5.34 2.83
N LEU A 343 -1.58 4.30 2.04
CA LEU A 343 -0.94 4.41 0.74
C LEU A 343 -1.91 4.97 -0.30
N LEU A 344 -3.16 4.49 -0.32
CA LEU A 344 -4.24 5.04 -1.15
C LEU A 344 -4.57 6.49 -0.78
N LEU A 345 -4.54 6.83 0.51
CA LEU A 345 -4.75 8.20 0.96
C LEU A 345 -3.72 9.16 0.38
N GLY A 346 -2.52 8.68 0.06
CA GLY A 346 -1.39 9.53 -0.29
C GLY A 346 -0.65 10.07 0.92
N GLY A 347 -0.78 9.44 2.10
CA GLY A 347 -0.13 9.91 3.34
C GLY A 347 1.39 10.10 3.22
N GLN A 348 2.03 9.49 2.22
CA GLN A 348 3.45 9.66 1.91
C GLN A 348 3.79 11.01 1.27
N SER A 349 2.88 11.61 0.48
CA SER A 349 3.16 12.84 -0.26
C SER A 349 3.12 14.09 0.62
N PHE A 350 2.30 14.07 1.69
CA PHE A 350 2.16 15.20 2.62
C PHE A 350 2.62 14.89 4.05
N GLY A 351 2.83 13.62 4.39
CA GLY A 351 3.11 13.16 5.77
C GLY A 351 4.56 13.04 6.18
N GLY A 352 5.46 12.83 5.21
CA GLY A 352 6.83 12.47 5.50
C GLY A 352 7.78 12.69 4.33
N THR A 353 9.06 12.44 4.60
CA THR A 353 10.17 12.61 3.66
C THR A 353 10.82 11.24 3.42
N PHE A 354 11.28 10.98 2.19
CA PHE A 354 11.79 9.67 1.74
C PHE A 354 10.77 8.51 1.70
N GLY A 355 9.47 8.79 1.83
CA GLY A 355 8.40 7.81 1.60
C GLY A 355 8.44 7.22 0.19
N VAL A 356 7.82 6.05 0.01
CA VAL A 356 7.65 5.43 -1.31
C VAL A 356 6.30 5.87 -1.86
N GLN A 357 6.31 6.75 -2.87
CA GLN A 357 5.11 7.12 -3.61
C GLN A 357 5.03 6.27 -4.88
N LEU A 358 4.13 5.30 -4.88
CA LEU A 358 3.97 4.36 -6.01
C LEU A 358 3.14 4.95 -7.16
N ALA A 359 2.18 5.80 -6.83
CA ALA A 359 1.34 6.53 -7.77
C ALA A 359 0.97 7.91 -7.20
N PRO A 360 0.75 8.91 -8.06
CA PRO A 360 0.24 10.21 -7.62
C PRO A 360 -1.23 10.08 -7.19
N PRO A 361 -1.66 10.75 -6.08
CA PRO A 361 -3.02 10.64 -5.57
C PRO A 361 -4.13 10.97 -6.58
N ARG A 362 -3.91 11.92 -7.48
CA ARG A 362 -4.89 12.28 -8.52
C ARG A 362 -5.20 11.09 -9.43
N ASP A 363 -4.17 10.38 -9.90
CA ASP A 363 -4.32 9.19 -10.74
C ASP A 363 -4.93 8.02 -9.96
N ILE A 364 -4.67 7.91 -8.64
CA ILE A 364 -5.36 6.93 -7.78
C ILE A 364 -6.86 7.23 -7.73
N ARG A 365 -7.28 8.50 -7.80
CA ARG A 365 -8.69 8.84 -7.78
C ARG A 365 -9.37 8.64 -9.14
N SER A 366 -8.70 8.98 -10.24
CA SER A 366 -9.27 8.89 -11.60
C SER A 366 -9.20 7.48 -12.19
N GLU A 367 -8.09 6.76 -11.99
CA GLU A 367 -7.84 5.50 -12.69
C GLU A 367 -8.15 4.27 -11.82
N LEU A 368 -9.01 3.38 -12.34
CA LEU A 368 -9.33 2.09 -11.70
C LEU A 368 -8.12 1.15 -11.69
N ASP A 369 -7.36 1.09 -12.79
CA ASP A 369 -6.21 0.20 -12.92
C ASP A 369 -5.06 0.60 -11.98
N VAL A 370 -4.82 1.90 -11.77
CA VAL A 370 -3.83 2.40 -10.80
C VAL A 370 -4.21 2.00 -9.37
N ARG A 371 -5.48 2.17 -8.99
CA ARG A 371 -6.02 1.68 -7.70
C ARG A 371 -5.80 0.18 -7.54
N GLY A 372 -6.15 -0.58 -8.57
CA GLY A 372 -6.04 -2.03 -8.55
C GLY A 372 -4.59 -2.50 -8.39
N LYS A 373 -3.66 -1.95 -9.17
CA LYS A 373 -2.22 -2.26 -9.06
C LYS A 373 -1.66 -1.90 -7.69
N LEU A 374 -2.12 -0.81 -7.07
CA LEU A 374 -1.66 -0.39 -5.74
C LEU A 374 -2.11 -1.36 -4.65
N VAL A 375 -3.36 -1.78 -4.69
CA VAL A 375 -3.93 -2.76 -3.76
C VAL A 375 -3.26 -4.13 -3.98
N ALA A 376 -3.06 -4.53 -5.24
CA ALA A 376 -2.33 -5.76 -5.59
C ALA A 376 -0.91 -5.75 -5.02
N PHE A 377 -0.18 -4.64 -5.15
CA PHE A 377 1.14 -4.46 -4.55
C PHE A 377 1.08 -4.62 -3.03
N CYS A 378 0.11 -4.01 -2.34
CA CYS A 378 0.04 -4.11 -0.88
C CYS A 378 -0.18 -5.55 -0.41
N PHE A 379 -1.05 -6.31 -1.08
CA PHE A 379 -1.27 -7.71 -0.73
C PHE A 379 -0.12 -8.63 -1.15
N ALA A 380 0.40 -8.48 -2.37
CA ALA A 380 1.47 -9.34 -2.86
C ALA A 380 2.81 -9.02 -2.20
N GLY A 381 3.14 -7.73 -2.12
CA GLY A 381 4.40 -7.23 -1.60
C GLY A 381 4.55 -7.44 -0.10
N PHE A 382 3.52 -7.18 0.73
CA PHE A 382 3.68 -7.26 2.19
C PHE A 382 3.28 -8.60 2.81
N SER A 383 2.53 -9.45 2.10
CA SER A 383 2.09 -10.74 2.66
C SER A 383 3.25 -11.65 3.03
N GLY A 384 4.22 -11.86 2.14
CA GLY A 384 5.36 -12.75 2.39
C GLY A 384 6.18 -12.38 3.62
N TYR A 385 6.55 -11.10 3.76
CA TYR A 385 7.29 -10.63 4.94
C TYR A 385 6.48 -10.77 6.24
N THR A 386 5.20 -10.40 6.20
CA THR A 386 4.30 -10.52 7.37
C THR A 386 4.18 -11.97 7.81
N VAL A 387 3.99 -12.88 6.86
CA VAL A 387 3.84 -14.30 7.12
C VAL A 387 5.13 -14.90 7.66
N LEU A 388 6.28 -14.51 7.09
CA LEU A 388 7.59 -14.92 7.58
C LEU A 388 7.83 -14.45 9.02
N LEU A 389 7.56 -13.19 9.33
CA LEU A 389 7.70 -12.68 10.70
C LEU A 389 6.81 -13.43 11.68
N LEU A 390 5.57 -13.70 11.30
CA LEU A 390 4.65 -14.50 12.12
C LEU A 390 5.22 -15.90 12.35
N LEU A 391 5.75 -16.55 11.32
CA LEU A 391 6.38 -17.86 11.43
C LEU A 391 7.58 -17.82 12.39
N LEU A 392 8.50 -16.86 12.21
CA LEU A 392 9.68 -16.68 13.06
C LEU A 392 9.28 -16.42 14.53
N VAL A 393 8.28 -15.57 14.77
CA VAL A 393 7.75 -15.33 16.11
C VAL A 393 7.14 -16.59 16.69
N CYS A 394 6.43 -17.40 15.91
CA CYS A 394 5.88 -18.65 16.44
C CYS A 394 6.99 -19.66 16.78
N TYR A 395 8.07 -19.78 15.98
CA TYR A 395 9.24 -20.60 16.32
C TYR A 395 10.05 -20.06 17.51
N LYS A 396 10.01 -18.73 17.72
CA LYS A 396 10.59 -18.08 18.89
C LYS A 396 9.81 -18.40 20.16
N GLU A 397 8.49 -18.20 20.16
CA GLU A 397 7.66 -18.27 21.37
C GLU A 397 7.20 -19.69 21.71
N PHE A 398 7.06 -20.56 20.70
CA PHE A 398 6.54 -21.92 20.85
C PHE A 398 7.55 -22.97 20.38
N GLY A 399 8.86 -22.69 20.52
CA GLY A 399 9.94 -23.56 20.04
C GLY A 399 9.81 -25.02 20.52
N ASP A 400 9.40 -25.25 21.76
CA ASP A 400 9.24 -26.60 22.33
C ASP A 400 8.13 -27.44 21.68
N VAL A 401 7.18 -26.77 21.03
CA VAL A 401 5.94 -27.36 20.51
C VAL A 401 5.91 -27.30 18.98
N MET A 402 6.90 -26.67 18.36
CA MET A 402 6.97 -26.53 16.91
C MET A 402 7.54 -27.78 16.22
N PRO A 403 7.10 -28.10 15.00
CA PRO A 403 7.63 -29.22 14.25
C PRO A 403 9.06 -28.95 13.78
N TYR A 404 9.87 -30.02 13.65
CA TYR A 404 11.24 -29.99 13.14
C TYR A 404 12.25 -29.15 13.96
N THR A 405 11.96 -28.82 15.21
CA THR A 405 12.89 -28.08 16.08
C THR A 405 14.12 -28.90 16.43
N ASP A 406 13.98 -30.21 16.65
CA ASP A 406 15.12 -31.11 16.86
C ASP A 406 16.03 -31.18 15.64
N TRP A 407 15.45 -31.27 14.44
CA TRP A 407 16.21 -31.23 13.19
C TRP A 407 16.92 -29.90 12.99
N LEU A 408 16.30 -28.78 13.39
CA LEU A 408 16.94 -27.46 13.35
C LEU A 408 18.14 -27.39 14.30
N ASN A 409 18.00 -27.90 15.52
CA ASN A 409 19.11 -27.97 16.49
C ASN A 409 20.26 -28.84 15.94
N GLU A 410 19.97 -29.96 15.26
CA GLU A 410 20.99 -30.79 14.60
C GLU A 410 21.76 -30.05 13.49
N GLN A 411 21.17 -29.01 12.88
CA GLN A 411 21.83 -28.16 11.88
C GLN A 411 22.51 -26.91 12.50
N ASN A 412 22.76 -26.91 13.81
CA ASN A 412 23.25 -25.77 14.61
C ASN A 412 22.29 -24.57 14.66
N PHE A 413 21.00 -24.76 14.35
CA PHE A 413 19.97 -23.72 14.43
C PHE A 413 19.27 -23.77 15.80
N ASP A 414 20.07 -23.59 16.85
CA ASP A 414 19.66 -23.68 18.25
C ASP A 414 18.71 -22.53 18.66
N GLU A 415 18.18 -22.58 19.89
CA GLU A 415 17.23 -21.59 20.40
C GLU A 415 17.77 -20.15 20.31
N GLU A 416 19.03 -19.94 20.68
CA GLU A 416 19.71 -18.65 20.56
C GLU A 416 19.72 -18.14 19.12
N MET A 417 19.95 -19.02 18.14
CA MET A 417 19.99 -18.65 16.72
C MET A 417 18.60 -18.34 16.16
N ARG A 418 17.56 -19.07 16.61
CA ARG A 418 16.14 -18.76 16.30
C ARG A 418 15.76 -17.37 16.82
N LEU A 419 16.14 -17.08 18.06
CA LEU A 419 15.95 -15.79 18.70
C LEU A 419 16.67 -14.69 17.92
N LEU A 420 17.97 -14.84 17.70
CA LEU A 420 18.80 -13.87 17.01
C LEU A 420 18.26 -13.56 15.60
N THR A 421 17.91 -14.59 14.83
CA THR A 421 17.32 -14.44 13.49
C THR A 421 16.05 -13.59 13.54
N THR A 422 15.14 -13.88 14.47
CA THR A 422 13.89 -13.13 14.63
C THR A 422 14.15 -11.66 14.95
N TRP A 423 15.07 -11.40 15.88
CA TRP A 423 15.47 -10.06 16.26
C TRP A 423 16.18 -9.30 15.13
N MET A 424 17.01 -9.96 14.31
CA MET A 424 17.64 -9.36 13.14
C MET A 424 16.61 -8.87 12.11
N PHE A 425 15.61 -9.69 11.78
CA PHE A 425 14.54 -9.31 10.86
C PHE A 425 13.73 -8.10 11.36
N ILE A 426 13.47 -8.06 12.67
CA ILE A 426 12.79 -6.93 13.32
C ILE A 426 13.69 -5.69 13.30
N ALA A 427 14.96 -5.80 13.70
CA ALA A 427 15.89 -4.69 13.84
C ALA A 427 16.23 -4.03 12.49
N VAL A 428 16.36 -4.79 11.41
CA VAL A 428 16.60 -4.19 10.08
C VAL A 428 15.38 -3.38 9.61
N GLY A 429 14.17 -3.90 9.79
CA GLY A 429 12.93 -3.16 9.51
C GLY A 429 12.81 -1.88 10.35
N GLN A 430 13.12 -2.00 11.65
CA GLN A 430 13.15 -0.87 12.59
C GLN A 430 14.21 0.17 12.23
N THR A 431 15.37 -0.24 11.72
CA THR A 431 16.43 0.67 11.28
C THR A 431 15.95 1.53 10.13
N ILE A 432 15.35 0.92 9.10
CA ILE A 432 14.81 1.65 7.95
C ILE A 432 13.67 2.57 8.37
N PHE A 433 12.77 2.09 9.25
CA PHE A 433 11.72 2.91 9.85
C PHE A 433 12.31 4.12 10.60
N MET A 434 13.33 3.94 11.44
CA MET A 434 13.94 5.03 12.21
C MET A 434 14.56 6.09 11.31
N LEU A 435 15.25 5.67 10.24
CA LEU A 435 15.86 6.60 9.27
C LEU A 435 14.80 7.47 8.59
N THR A 436 13.70 6.88 8.11
CA THR A 436 12.63 7.62 7.45
C THR A 436 11.77 8.43 8.41
N TRP A 437 11.51 7.89 9.61
CA TRP A 437 10.79 8.59 10.66
C TRP A 437 11.53 9.84 11.11
N LEU A 438 12.82 9.74 11.43
CA LEU A 438 13.65 10.89 11.83
C LEU A 438 13.64 12.01 10.78
N ALA A 439 13.75 11.65 9.50
CA ALA A 439 13.64 12.61 8.40
C ALA A 439 12.25 13.25 8.30
N SER A 440 11.20 12.51 8.68
CA SER A 440 9.80 12.94 8.57
C SER A 440 9.32 13.78 9.76
N ILE A 441 9.97 13.74 10.93
CA ILE A 441 9.53 14.51 12.13
C ILE A 441 9.38 16.01 11.83
N SER A 442 10.22 16.56 10.96
CA SER A 442 10.17 17.98 10.57
C SER A 442 8.84 18.37 9.90
N GLN A 443 8.18 17.43 9.21
CA GLN A 443 6.91 17.65 8.52
C GLN A 443 5.71 17.69 9.48
N PHE A 444 5.88 17.25 10.72
CA PHE A 444 4.82 17.23 11.73
C PHE A 444 4.24 18.63 12.01
N GLY A 445 5.07 19.67 11.92
CA GLY A 445 4.64 21.07 12.04
C GLY A 445 3.70 21.48 10.91
N ARG A 446 4.11 21.23 9.66
CA ARG A 446 3.30 21.54 8.46
C ARG A 446 1.97 20.80 8.47
N LEU A 447 1.98 19.52 8.82
CA LEU A 447 0.79 18.66 8.91
C LEU A 447 -0.30 19.20 9.84
N ARG A 448 0.06 19.93 10.90
CA ARG A 448 -0.92 20.54 11.80
C ARG A 448 -1.67 21.71 11.14
N GLY A 449 -1.05 22.38 10.17
CA GLY A 449 -1.62 23.49 9.42
C GLY A 449 -2.50 23.06 8.24
N LEU A 450 -2.33 21.84 7.73
CA LEU A 450 -3.10 21.32 6.60
C LEU A 450 -4.60 21.24 6.93
N LYS A 451 -5.42 21.73 6.01
CA LYS A 451 -6.88 21.60 6.03
C LYS A 451 -7.29 20.44 5.14
N PHE A 452 -8.13 19.55 5.68
CA PHE A 452 -8.71 18.44 4.94
C PHE A 452 -10.20 18.69 4.78
N ASP A 453 -10.64 18.83 3.54
CA ASP A 453 -12.03 18.90 3.17
C ASP A 453 -12.57 17.48 2.96
N ILE A 454 -13.49 17.05 3.81
CA ILE A 454 -13.99 15.68 3.88
C ILE A 454 -15.30 15.58 3.09
N ASP A 455 -15.39 14.58 2.21
CA ASP A 455 -16.58 14.27 1.40
C ASP A 455 -17.13 15.46 0.57
N PRO A 456 -16.29 16.14 -0.23
CA PRO A 456 -16.76 17.21 -1.11
C PRO A 456 -17.78 16.71 -2.14
N ASP A 457 -17.69 15.45 -2.57
CA ASP A 457 -18.59 14.84 -3.57
C ASP A 457 -20.05 14.87 -3.12
N GLN A 458 -20.34 14.54 -1.85
CA GLN A 458 -21.73 14.58 -1.34
C GLN A 458 -22.29 16.00 -1.32
N ARG A 459 -21.44 16.99 -1.04
CA ARG A 459 -21.83 18.40 -1.03
C ARG A 459 -22.04 18.92 -2.45
N ARG A 460 -21.18 18.52 -3.40
CA ARG A 460 -21.35 18.81 -4.83
C ARG A 460 -22.64 18.21 -5.38
N ASP A 461 -22.87 16.91 -5.17
CA ASP A 461 -24.09 16.22 -5.61
C ASP A 461 -25.36 16.85 -5.00
N GLY A 462 -25.30 17.17 -3.70
CA GLY A 462 -26.40 17.85 -3.00
C GLY A 462 -26.68 19.26 -3.51
N ALA A 463 -25.63 20.03 -3.85
CA ALA A 463 -25.76 21.38 -4.40
C ALA A 463 -26.26 21.39 -5.85
N VAL A 464 -25.84 20.41 -6.67
CA VAL A 464 -26.31 20.26 -8.06
C VAL A 464 -27.81 19.96 -8.12
N MET A 465 -28.32 19.16 -7.18
CA MET A 465 -29.77 18.87 -7.07
C MET A 465 -30.62 20.09 -6.69
N LEU A 466 -30.01 21.14 -6.11
CA LEU A 466 -30.67 22.38 -5.67
C LEU A 466 -30.60 23.49 -6.73
N THR A 467 -30.65 23.16 -8.03
CA THR A 467 -30.97 24.03 -9.19
C THR A 467 -30.11 25.31 -9.45
N GLU A 468 -29.45 25.93 -8.47
CA GLU A 468 -28.66 27.17 -8.62
C GLU A 468 -27.19 26.91 -9.02
N GLY A 469 -26.63 25.73 -8.72
CA GLY A 469 -25.26 25.36 -9.06
C GLY A 469 -24.96 25.20 -10.56
N ASN A 470 -25.99 24.99 -11.39
CA ASN A 470 -25.82 24.80 -12.84
C ASN A 470 -25.54 26.12 -13.60
N SER A 471 -25.72 27.27 -12.95
CA SER A 471 -25.53 28.58 -13.56
C SER A 471 -24.06 28.90 -13.83
N LEU A 472 -23.17 28.57 -12.88
CA LEU A 472 -21.73 28.81 -13.01
C LEU A 472 -21.10 27.95 -14.11
N ARG A 473 -21.45 26.65 -14.12
CA ARG A 473 -21.02 25.72 -15.16
C ARG A 473 -21.43 26.21 -16.55
N MET A 474 -22.70 26.56 -16.73
CA MET A 474 -23.20 27.09 -18.01
C MET A 474 -22.49 28.38 -18.45
N MET A 475 -22.13 29.26 -17.51
CA MET A 475 -21.35 30.47 -17.82
C MET A 475 -19.94 30.13 -18.28
N ILE A 476 -19.29 29.14 -17.67
CA ILE A 476 -17.94 28.68 -18.05
C ILE A 476 -17.98 28.01 -19.42
N ASP A 477 -18.90 27.08 -19.63
CA ASP A 477 -19.04 26.34 -20.89
C ASP A 477 -19.31 27.32 -22.05
N LYS A 478 -20.19 28.31 -21.82
CA LYS A 478 -20.45 29.36 -22.81
C LYS A 478 -19.24 30.26 -23.04
N ALA A 479 -18.47 30.60 -22.01
CA ALA A 479 -17.25 31.39 -22.18
C ALA A 479 -16.18 30.63 -22.95
N ALA A 480 -16.02 29.33 -22.67
CA ALA A 480 -15.11 28.44 -23.39
C ALA A 480 -15.51 28.29 -24.87
N GLN A 481 -16.79 28.06 -25.17
CA GLN A 481 -17.30 27.95 -26.55
C GLN A 481 -17.12 29.24 -27.37
N ASN A 482 -17.10 30.41 -26.72
CA ASN A 482 -16.93 31.70 -27.39
C ASN A 482 -15.47 32.20 -27.35
N ASP A 483 -14.52 31.37 -26.90
CA ASP A 483 -13.12 31.74 -26.70
C ASP A 483 -12.91 33.01 -25.84
N ASP A 484 -13.82 33.29 -24.90
CA ASP A 484 -13.80 34.50 -24.08
C ASP A 484 -12.88 34.33 -22.86
N LEU A 485 -11.58 34.53 -23.10
CA LEU A 485 -10.53 34.49 -22.08
C LEU A 485 -10.76 35.47 -20.92
N ASP A 486 -11.34 36.64 -21.17
CA ASP A 486 -11.56 37.64 -20.12
C ASP A 486 -12.68 37.18 -19.19
N MET A 487 -13.78 36.65 -19.74
CA MET A 487 -14.86 36.07 -18.95
C MET A 487 -14.37 34.89 -18.11
N LEU A 488 -13.57 33.97 -18.66
CA LEU A 488 -13.00 32.84 -17.90
C LEU A 488 -12.15 33.32 -16.71
N ARG A 489 -11.32 34.35 -16.89
CA ARG A 489 -10.50 34.92 -15.81
C ARG A 489 -11.33 35.67 -14.78
N ARG A 490 -12.42 36.34 -15.19
CA ARG A 490 -13.35 37.00 -14.26
C ARG A 490 -14.10 35.99 -13.41
N LEU A 491 -14.57 34.89 -13.99
CA LEU A 491 -15.26 33.81 -13.28
C LEU A 491 -14.35 33.14 -12.23
N GLN A 492 -13.06 32.98 -12.53
CA GLN A 492 -12.09 32.48 -11.56
C GLN A 492 -11.95 33.39 -10.33
N ASN A 493 -11.92 34.71 -10.54
CA ASN A 493 -11.73 35.70 -9.47
C ASN A 493 -13.04 36.10 -8.76
N ALA A 494 -14.18 35.80 -9.34
CA ALA A 494 -15.48 36.14 -8.78
C ALA A 494 -15.75 35.40 -7.46
N SER A 495 -16.37 36.10 -6.52
CA SER A 495 -16.89 35.51 -5.29
C SER A 495 -18.32 35.04 -5.52
N PHE A 496 -18.59 33.77 -5.25
CA PHE A 496 -19.93 33.18 -5.30
C PHE A 496 -20.38 32.80 -3.88
N THR A 497 -21.68 32.72 -3.67
CA THR A 497 -22.31 32.40 -2.37
C THR A 497 -22.57 30.92 -2.14
N ASP A 498 -22.38 30.08 -3.17
CA ASP A 498 -22.63 28.64 -3.13
C ASP A 498 -21.61 27.86 -2.29
N ASP A 499 -21.75 26.52 -2.26
CA ASP A 499 -20.81 25.64 -1.59
C ASP A 499 -19.39 25.81 -2.18
N GLU A 500 -18.42 26.04 -1.30
CA GLU A 500 -17.03 26.28 -1.66
C GLU A 500 -16.40 25.15 -2.48
N ALA A 501 -16.82 23.89 -2.27
CA ALA A 501 -16.30 22.74 -3.01
C ALA A 501 -16.82 22.67 -4.44
N LEU A 502 -18.06 23.12 -4.69
CA LEU A 502 -18.63 23.26 -6.04
C LEU A 502 -17.94 24.41 -6.77
N ILE A 503 -17.85 25.58 -6.13
CA ILE A 503 -17.19 26.75 -6.71
C ILE A 503 -15.73 26.44 -7.06
N ARG A 504 -15.00 25.75 -6.18
CA ARG A 504 -13.61 25.34 -6.45
C ARG A 504 -13.49 24.45 -7.69
N HIS A 505 -14.40 23.48 -7.84
CA HIS A 505 -14.41 22.59 -8.99
C HIS A 505 -14.64 23.36 -10.30
N GLU A 506 -15.67 24.21 -10.31
CA GLU A 506 -16.00 25.03 -11.49
C GLU A 506 -14.88 26.04 -11.81
N LYS A 507 -14.25 26.65 -10.80
CA LYS A 507 -13.08 27.52 -11.03
C LYS A 507 -11.88 26.77 -11.60
N ALA A 508 -11.64 25.54 -11.17
CA ALA A 508 -10.59 24.70 -11.75
C ALA A 508 -10.88 24.37 -13.23
N ARG A 509 -12.15 24.08 -13.56
CA ARG A 509 -12.62 23.90 -14.94
C ARG A 509 -12.43 25.17 -15.78
N ALA A 510 -12.78 26.34 -15.24
CA ALA A 510 -12.55 27.62 -15.93
C ALA A 510 -11.06 27.89 -16.20
N ARG A 511 -10.19 27.54 -15.24
CA ARG A 511 -8.72 27.67 -15.38
C ARG A 511 -8.14 26.69 -16.39
N MET A 512 -8.67 25.46 -16.41
CA MET A 512 -8.33 24.45 -17.41
C MET A 512 -8.56 24.98 -18.83
N TRP A 513 -9.76 25.49 -19.11
CA TRP A 513 -10.10 26.09 -20.40
C TRP A 513 -9.26 27.34 -20.72
N GLU A 514 -9.06 28.24 -19.75
CA GLU A 514 -8.22 29.42 -19.95
C GLU A 514 -6.80 29.05 -20.41
N LEU A 515 -6.18 28.06 -19.74
CA LEU A 515 -4.82 27.64 -20.06
C LEU A 515 -4.74 26.93 -21.42
N ALA A 516 -5.75 26.12 -21.75
CA ALA A 516 -5.85 25.45 -23.05
C ALA A 516 -5.96 26.46 -24.20
N LEU A 517 -6.88 27.42 -24.09
CA LEU A 517 -7.07 28.49 -25.08
C LEU A 517 -5.84 29.39 -25.25
N ARG A 518 -5.03 29.54 -24.19
CA ARG A 518 -3.75 30.26 -24.24
C ARG A 518 -2.59 29.43 -24.83
N GLY A 519 -2.80 28.16 -25.16
CA GLY A 519 -1.78 27.24 -25.64
C GLY A 519 -0.78 26.78 -24.57
N LEU A 520 -1.09 26.97 -23.28
CA LEU A 520 -0.25 26.55 -22.15
C LEU A 520 -0.50 25.08 -21.80
N TRP A 521 -0.34 24.18 -22.78
CA TRP A 521 -0.71 22.77 -22.71
C TRP A 521 -0.20 22.01 -21.48
N PRO A 522 1.05 22.16 -21.02
CA PRO A 522 1.51 21.46 -19.81
C PRO A 522 0.77 21.90 -18.54
N GLN A 523 0.40 23.18 -18.44
CA GLN A 523 -0.34 23.69 -17.29
C GLN A 523 -1.81 23.32 -17.39
N ALA A 524 -2.38 23.37 -18.61
CA ALA A 524 -3.73 22.93 -18.89
C ALA A 524 -3.92 21.44 -18.54
N ALA A 525 -2.93 20.59 -18.86
CA ALA A 525 -2.92 19.18 -18.49
C ALA A 525 -2.95 18.95 -16.96
N GLU A 526 -2.22 19.76 -16.19
CA GLU A 526 -2.21 19.63 -14.73
C GLU A 526 -3.53 20.09 -14.10
N GLU A 527 -4.18 21.12 -14.63
CA GLU A 527 -5.53 21.52 -14.22
C GLU A 527 -6.58 20.48 -14.66
N ALA A 528 -6.48 19.94 -15.88
CA ALA A 528 -7.35 18.87 -16.37
C ALA A 528 -7.31 17.63 -15.48
N LYS A 529 -6.11 17.21 -15.05
CA LYS A 529 -5.98 16.11 -14.06
C LYS A 529 -6.63 16.43 -12.72
N LYS A 530 -6.60 17.69 -12.26
CA LYS A 530 -7.27 18.07 -11.01
C LYS A 530 -8.78 17.97 -11.16
N VAL A 531 -9.33 18.53 -12.23
CA VAL A 531 -10.78 18.48 -12.52
C VAL A 531 -11.22 17.02 -12.69
N LEU A 532 -10.48 16.23 -13.48
CA LEU A 532 -10.74 14.80 -13.67
C LEU A 532 -10.70 14.02 -12.35
N ALA A 533 -9.71 14.28 -11.48
CA ALA A 533 -9.64 13.65 -10.16
C ALA A 533 -10.81 14.08 -9.26
N GLN A 534 -11.24 15.34 -9.32
CA GLN A 534 -12.39 15.84 -8.55
C GLN A 534 -13.72 15.23 -9.00
N SER A 535 -13.90 15.01 -10.31
CA SER A 535 -15.04 14.29 -10.89
C SER A 535 -14.92 12.78 -10.74
N GLY A 536 -13.74 12.31 -10.36
CA GLY A 536 -13.51 10.92 -10.06
C GLY A 536 -13.21 10.00 -11.23
N GLY A 537 -12.69 10.56 -12.31
CA GLY A 537 -12.46 9.89 -13.57
C GLY A 537 -13.63 10.01 -14.56
N ASP A 538 -14.78 10.51 -14.12
CA ASP A 538 -16.01 10.62 -14.91
C ASP A 538 -16.20 12.06 -15.43
N ASP A 539 -15.28 12.52 -16.27
CA ASP A 539 -15.37 13.83 -16.95
C ASP A 539 -14.65 13.78 -18.30
N ASP A 540 -15.42 13.52 -19.34
CA ASP A 540 -14.93 13.31 -20.70
C ASP A 540 -14.24 14.56 -21.25
N GLU A 541 -14.74 15.75 -20.94
CA GLU A 541 -14.12 17.03 -21.34
C GLU A 541 -12.69 17.15 -20.81
N SER A 542 -12.50 16.84 -19.51
CA SER A 542 -11.18 16.88 -18.88
C SER A 542 -10.25 15.80 -19.45
N ARG A 543 -10.77 14.60 -19.77
CA ARG A 543 -10.00 13.53 -20.42
C ARG A 543 -9.57 13.90 -21.83
N LEU A 544 -10.48 14.46 -22.63
CA LEU A 544 -10.20 14.93 -23.98
C LEU A 544 -9.17 16.05 -23.97
N LEU A 545 -9.32 17.03 -23.09
CA LEU A 545 -8.36 18.12 -22.97
C LEU A 545 -6.98 17.60 -22.51
N LEU A 546 -6.94 16.59 -21.64
CA LEU A 546 -5.70 15.91 -21.25
C LEU A 546 -5.03 15.20 -22.44
N ALA A 547 -5.81 14.50 -23.27
CA ALA A 547 -5.33 13.84 -24.49
C ALA A 547 -4.78 14.86 -25.50
N VAL A 548 -5.51 15.94 -25.78
CA VAL A 548 -5.07 17.05 -26.65
C VAL A 548 -3.81 17.70 -26.11
N SER A 549 -3.73 17.93 -24.80
CA SER A 549 -2.54 18.52 -24.17
C SER A 549 -1.30 17.63 -24.33
N TYR A 550 -1.46 16.31 -24.24
CA TYR A 550 -0.39 15.35 -24.50
C TYR A 550 -0.01 15.27 -25.98
N LEU A 551 -0.99 15.33 -26.89
CA LEU A 551 -0.77 15.40 -28.33
C LEU A 551 0.06 16.65 -28.69
N ALA A 552 -0.36 17.82 -28.21
CA ALA A 552 0.36 19.08 -28.41
C ALA A 552 1.78 19.05 -27.82
N SER A 553 1.98 18.28 -26.75
CA SER A 553 3.30 18.06 -26.13
C SER A 553 4.12 16.94 -26.77
N ARG A 554 3.66 16.35 -27.89
CA ARG A 554 4.25 15.19 -28.59
C ARG A 554 4.42 13.94 -27.70
N ARG A 555 3.56 13.77 -26.70
CA ARG A 555 3.52 12.59 -25.83
C ARG A 555 2.39 11.65 -26.29
N LEU A 556 2.52 11.14 -27.52
CA LEU A 556 1.47 10.35 -28.20
C LEU A 556 1.03 9.12 -27.39
N ASP A 557 1.97 8.41 -26.76
CA ASP A 557 1.66 7.28 -25.88
C ASP A 557 0.68 7.66 -24.76
N ALA A 558 0.91 8.80 -24.11
CA ALA A 558 0.08 9.28 -23.00
C ALA A 558 -1.26 9.84 -23.50
N ALA A 559 -1.30 10.39 -24.71
CA ALA A 559 -2.54 10.83 -25.35
C ALA A 559 -3.47 9.63 -25.63
N ARG A 560 -2.93 8.53 -26.19
CA ARG A 560 -3.69 7.29 -26.42
C ARG A 560 -4.20 6.68 -25.11
N GLU A 561 -3.38 6.72 -24.05
CA GLU A 561 -3.81 6.26 -22.72
C GLU A 561 -4.96 7.10 -22.16
N ALA A 562 -4.91 8.43 -22.31
CA ALA A 562 -5.97 9.32 -21.85
C ALA A 562 -7.30 9.15 -22.61
N LEU A 563 -7.24 8.69 -23.87
CA LEU A 563 -8.42 8.36 -24.67
C LEU A 563 -9.02 6.98 -24.33
N PHE A 564 -8.27 6.12 -23.64
CA PHE A 564 -8.69 4.75 -23.37
C PHE A 564 -9.89 4.72 -22.39
N GLY A 565 -11.01 4.13 -22.82
CA GLY A 565 -12.20 4.00 -21.98
C GLY A 565 -13.12 5.23 -21.96
N LEU A 566 -13.00 6.13 -22.94
CA LEU A 566 -14.07 7.05 -23.30
C LEU A 566 -15.16 6.27 -24.06
N GLU A 567 -16.31 6.05 -23.43
CA GLU A 567 -17.49 5.47 -24.09
C GLU A 567 -18.34 6.62 -24.64
N GLN A 568 -18.69 6.57 -25.93
CA GLN A 568 -19.41 7.67 -26.56
C GLN A 568 -20.93 7.43 -26.63
N PRO A 569 -21.75 8.48 -26.47
CA PRO A 569 -23.08 8.55 -27.07
C PRO A 569 -22.95 8.62 -28.61
N GLU A 570 -23.89 8.04 -29.36
CA GLU A 570 -23.87 8.05 -30.83
C GLU A 570 -23.73 9.50 -31.40
N GLY A 571 -22.68 9.74 -32.20
CA GLY A 571 -22.46 10.98 -32.97
C GLY A 571 -21.44 11.99 -32.41
N TYR A 572 -20.45 11.55 -31.62
CA TYR A 572 -19.42 12.42 -31.00
C TYR A 572 -18.00 12.01 -31.45
N ASP A 573 -17.57 12.42 -32.65
CA ASP A 573 -16.36 11.86 -33.29
C ASP A 573 -15.01 12.39 -32.72
N GLU A 574 -15.03 13.28 -31.72
CA GLU A 574 -13.83 13.98 -31.21
C GLU A 574 -12.75 13.04 -30.61
N PRO A 575 -13.07 12.02 -29.79
CA PRO A 575 -12.08 11.07 -29.31
C PRO A 575 -11.44 10.26 -30.46
N GLU A 576 -12.23 9.90 -31.48
CA GLU A 576 -11.77 9.16 -32.66
C GLU A 576 -10.85 10.04 -33.51
N LEU A 577 -11.23 11.30 -33.70
CA LEU A 577 -10.42 12.31 -34.37
C LEU A 577 -9.07 12.52 -33.68
N ILE A 578 -9.04 12.65 -32.35
CA ILE A 578 -7.78 12.80 -31.60
C ILE A 578 -6.95 11.51 -31.68
N SER A 579 -7.59 10.34 -31.66
CA SER A 579 -6.90 9.06 -31.84
C SER A 579 -6.24 8.98 -33.23
N PHE A 580 -6.98 9.35 -34.28
CA PHE A 580 -6.47 9.44 -35.65
C PHE A 580 -5.28 10.41 -35.74
N LEU A 581 -5.39 11.61 -35.17
CA LEU A 581 -4.27 12.56 -35.11
C LEU A 581 -3.04 11.99 -34.37
N CYS A 582 -3.25 11.19 -33.32
CA CYS A 582 -2.16 10.50 -32.61
C CYS A 582 -1.48 9.41 -33.45
N GLU A 583 -2.17 8.83 -34.42
CA GLU A 583 -1.59 7.87 -35.36
C GLU A 583 -0.92 8.58 -36.53
N TRP A 584 -1.56 9.61 -37.08
CA TRP A 584 -1.02 10.40 -38.17
C TRP A 584 0.29 11.09 -37.79
N LEU A 585 0.38 11.61 -36.56
CA LEU A 585 1.59 12.26 -36.04
C LEU A 585 2.65 11.28 -35.51
N ASP A 586 2.42 9.96 -35.52
CA ASP A 586 3.38 8.95 -35.05
C ASP A 586 4.32 8.49 -36.18
N PRO A 587 5.59 8.94 -36.21
CA PRO A 587 6.50 8.63 -37.30
C PRO A 587 7.05 7.20 -37.28
N TRP A 588 6.80 6.43 -36.21
CA TRP A 588 7.38 5.10 -36.02
C TRP A 588 6.37 3.98 -36.21
N HIS A 589 5.14 4.18 -35.76
CA HIS A 589 4.09 3.16 -35.78
C HIS A 589 2.79 3.63 -36.44
N GLY A 590 2.69 4.91 -36.82
CA GLY A 590 1.55 5.43 -37.56
C GLY A 590 1.39 4.70 -38.89
N ARG A 591 0.17 4.26 -39.17
CA ARG A 591 -0.21 3.62 -40.43
C ARG A 591 -1.45 4.31 -40.98
N VAL A 592 -1.38 5.64 -41.10
CA VAL A 592 -2.43 6.41 -41.75
C VAL A 592 -2.15 6.39 -43.24
N ASP A 593 -3.09 5.86 -44.01
CA ASP A 593 -3.08 5.93 -45.48
C ASP A 593 -4.04 6.99 -46.02
N GLU A 594 -4.04 7.19 -47.35
CA GLU A 594 -4.94 8.16 -47.99
C GLU A 594 -6.42 7.75 -47.87
N ASP A 595 -6.70 6.45 -47.70
CA ASP A 595 -8.06 5.94 -47.52
C ASP A 595 -8.58 6.30 -46.11
N ASP A 596 -7.74 6.22 -45.07
CA ASP A 596 -8.08 6.65 -43.70
C ASP A 596 -8.35 8.16 -43.61
N ILE A 597 -7.67 8.98 -44.43
CA ILE A 597 -7.91 10.43 -44.51
C ILE A 597 -9.28 10.72 -45.13
N TRP A 598 -9.74 9.85 -46.03
CA TRP A 598 -11.04 9.99 -46.70
C TRP A 598 -12.23 9.85 -45.75
N ASP A 599 -12.09 9.02 -44.70
CA ASP A 599 -13.12 8.88 -43.64
C ASP A 599 -13.36 10.18 -42.87
N TRP A 600 -12.42 11.13 -42.91
CA TRP A 600 -12.50 12.44 -42.25
C TRP A 600 -12.66 13.62 -43.22
N GLU A 601 -13.02 13.36 -44.49
CA GLU A 601 -13.20 14.40 -45.50
C GLU A 601 -14.28 15.42 -45.06
N ASN A 602 -13.97 16.72 -45.16
CA ASN A 602 -14.81 17.85 -44.68
C ASN A 602 -14.85 18.02 -43.15
N ASN A 603 -13.98 17.34 -42.39
CA ASN A 603 -13.79 17.69 -40.99
C ASN A 603 -12.90 18.94 -40.89
N SER A 604 -13.48 20.03 -40.39
CA SER A 604 -12.79 21.33 -40.25
C SER A 604 -11.43 21.27 -39.54
N THR A 605 -11.23 20.32 -38.62
CA THR A 605 -9.96 20.17 -37.90
C THR A 605 -8.89 19.53 -38.79
N ILE A 606 -9.26 18.49 -39.54
CA ILE A 606 -8.36 17.81 -40.48
C ILE A 606 -8.02 18.73 -41.65
N ASP A 607 -9.02 19.40 -42.22
CA ASP A 607 -8.82 20.35 -43.31
C ASP A 607 -7.86 21.47 -42.89
N HIS A 608 -8.07 22.05 -41.70
CA HIS A 608 -7.17 23.08 -41.18
C HIS A 608 -5.74 22.56 -40.96
N LEU A 609 -5.59 21.33 -40.46
CA LEU A 609 -4.28 20.73 -40.24
C LEU A 609 -3.56 20.44 -41.57
N GLN A 610 -4.28 19.96 -42.58
CA GLN A 610 -3.76 19.79 -43.94
C GLN A 610 -3.31 21.12 -44.53
N ASP A 611 -4.10 22.18 -44.39
CA ASP A 611 -3.73 23.51 -44.86
C ASP A 611 -2.45 24.01 -44.19
N VAL A 612 -2.36 23.89 -42.87
CA VAL A 612 -1.15 24.27 -42.12
C VAL A 612 0.06 23.43 -42.55
N MET A 613 -0.12 22.13 -42.82
CA MET A 613 0.95 21.28 -43.32
C MET A 613 1.41 21.69 -44.72
N LYS A 614 0.47 21.97 -45.64
CA LYS A 614 0.80 22.45 -47.01
C LYS A 614 1.53 23.78 -46.96
N MET A 615 1.07 24.72 -46.12
CA MET A 615 1.74 26.00 -45.90
C MET A 615 3.18 25.82 -45.38
N LEU A 616 3.40 24.85 -44.48
CA LEU A 616 4.73 24.55 -43.95
C LEU A 616 5.63 23.83 -44.97
N GLU A 617 5.07 22.94 -45.79
CA GLU A 617 5.80 22.20 -46.82
C GLU A 617 6.28 23.11 -47.96
N HIS A 618 5.39 23.96 -48.46
CA HIS A 618 5.66 24.87 -49.57
C HIS A 618 6.26 26.21 -49.08
N TRP A 619 6.27 26.42 -47.77
CA TRP A 619 6.66 27.68 -47.14
C TRP A 619 5.87 28.89 -47.68
N ASP A 620 4.62 28.66 -48.07
CA ASP A 620 3.69 29.64 -48.63
C ASP A 620 2.53 29.87 -47.64
N PRO A 621 2.12 31.11 -47.34
CA PRO A 621 0.92 31.37 -46.55
C PRO A 621 -0.39 30.89 -47.22
N ASN A 622 -0.40 30.55 -48.50
CA ASN A 622 -1.54 29.99 -49.19
C ASN A 622 -1.45 28.45 -49.26
N PRO A 623 -2.44 27.70 -48.75
CA PRO A 623 -2.42 26.24 -48.81
C PRO A 623 -2.81 25.68 -50.20
N ASP A 624 -3.37 26.52 -51.08
CA ASP A 624 -3.86 26.13 -52.41
C ASP A 624 -2.84 26.35 -53.56
N THR A 625 -1.62 26.78 -53.22
CA THR A 625 -0.50 26.97 -54.17
C THR A 625 0.42 25.77 -54.17
#